data_AF-A0A399N8B4-F1
#
_entry.id   AF-A0A399N8B4-F1
#
_cell.length_a   1.000
_cell.length_b   1.000
_cell.length_c   1.000
_cell.angle_alpha   90.00
_cell.angle_beta   90.00
_cell.angle_gamma   90.00
#
_symmetry.space_group_name_H-M   'P 1'
#
loop_
_entity.id
_entity.type
_entity.pdbx_description
1 polymer ?
#
loop_
_entity_poly.entity_id
_entity_poly.type
_entity_poly.pdbx_seq_one_letter_code
_entity_poly.pdbx_strand_id
1 'polypeptide(L)'
;GWTAKVTTEKLDTPVKTDDATITDAPVEVTWTADDGVGIKAGEFQRFTVSVGPVPDTGSIMLPAHQGYSDGSVVDWDQATPASGEEPEHPAPTLYVDDAPPADSMSAMTTTAAPDATVATAASDTSATSSAVAVGLGVGGLALGAVALVVAVFALT
;
A
#
# COMPACT_ATOMS: atom_id res chain seq x y z
N GLY A 1 -3.21 -3.06 23.82
CA GLY A 1 -2.91 -2.22 22.65
C GLY A 1 -1.64 -2.71 22.00
N TRP A 2 -1.00 -1.86 21.19
CA TRP A 2 0.31 -2.13 20.61
C TRP A 2 1.28 -1.04 21.05
N THR A 3 2.50 -1.43 21.36
CA THR A 3 3.61 -0.53 21.66
C THR A 3 4.56 -0.48 20.47
N ALA A 4 4.92 0.72 20.02
CA ALA A 4 5.91 0.91 18.96
C ALA A 4 7.24 1.38 19.57
N LYS A 5 8.35 0.80 19.12
CA LYS A 5 9.71 1.23 19.46
C LYS A 5 10.48 1.48 18.17
N VAL A 6 11.10 2.65 18.07
CA VAL A 6 12.02 2.98 16.98
C VAL A 6 13.45 2.81 17.48
N THR A 7 14.25 2.05 16.75
CA THR A 7 15.69 1.91 16.99
C THR A 7 16.44 2.80 16.01
N THR A 8 17.31 3.66 16.53
CA THR A 8 18.14 4.58 15.75
C THR A 8 19.59 4.16 15.87
N GLU A 9 20.31 4.21 14.75
CA GLU A 9 21.74 3.93 14.70
C GLU A 9 22.49 5.06 13.99
N LYS A 10 23.78 5.13 14.29
CA LYS A 10 24.70 6.03 13.62
C LYS A 10 24.98 5.47 12.23
N LEU A 11 24.81 6.30 11.20
CA LEU A 11 25.12 5.93 9.83
C LEU A 11 26.63 5.83 9.62
N ASP A 12 27.07 4.73 9.00
CA ASP A 12 28.46 4.56 8.55
C ASP A 12 28.84 5.65 7.53
N THR A 13 27.89 6.00 6.66
CA THR A 13 28.02 7.08 5.68
C THR A 13 26.94 8.12 5.93
N PRO A 14 27.30 9.33 6.41
CA PRO A 14 26.35 10.42 6.60
C PRO A 14 25.67 10.81 5.28
N VAL A 15 24.36 11.06 5.34
CA VAL A 15 23.56 11.46 4.17
C VAL A 15 23.42 12.99 4.16
N LYS A 16 23.68 13.62 3.02
CA LYS A 16 23.43 15.05 2.85
C LYS A 16 22.09 15.26 2.18
N THR A 17 21.31 16.18 2.75
CA THR A 17 20.07 16.70 2.20
C THR A 17 20.24 18.19 1.97
N ASP A 18 19.27 18.83 1.30
CA ASP A 18 19.30 20.27 1.07
C ASP A 18 19.36 21.09 2.37
N ASP A 19 18.77 20.55 3.45
CA ASP A 19 18.64 21.24 4.74
C ASP A 19 19.72 20.84 5.77
N ALA A 20 20.24 19.61 5.72
CA ALA A 20 21.12 19.08 6.76
C ALA A 20 21.99 17.89 6.35
N THR A 21 23.02 17.61 7.16
CA THR A 21 23.74 16.33 7.15
C THR A 21 23.17 15.41 8.23
N ILE A 22 22.64 14.26 7.81
CA ILE A 22 22.05 13.23 8.65
C ILE A 22 23.14 12.24 9.04
N THR A 23 23.40 12.10 10.35
CA THR A 23 24.41 11.18 10.89
C THR A 23 23.83 9.99 11.62
N ASP A 24 22.54 10.05 11.98
CA ASP A 24 21.85 9.03 12.74
C ASP A 24 20.46 8.85 12.09
N ALA A 25 20.03 7.60 11.94
CA ALA A 25 18.78 7.28 11.25
C ALA A 25 18.02 6.16 11.97
N PRO A 26 16.68 6.16 11.91
CA PRO A 26 15.90 5.00 12.31
C PRO A 26 16.23 3.82 11.38
N VAL A 27 16.57 2.67 11.97
CA VAL A 27 16.91 1.44 11.23
C VAL A 27 15.89 0.33 11.43
N GLU A 28 15.10 0.40 12.51
CA GLU A 28 14.09 -0.60 12.83
C GLU A 28 12.91 0.05 13.55
N VAL A 29 11.70 -0.42 13.25
CA VAL A 29 10.52 -0.17 14.07
C VAL A 29 9.94 -1.51 14.53
N THR A 30 9.87 -1.71 15.84
CA THR A 30 9.25 -2.90 16.43
C THR A 30 7.87 -2.53 16.95
N TRP A 31 6.83 -3.27 16.54
CA TRP A 31 5.51 -3.21 17.17
C TRP A 31 5.28 -4.47 18.00
N THR A 32 4.90 -4.30 19.26
CA THR A 32 4.63 -5.40 20.18
C THR A 32 3.20 -5.30 20.70
N ALA A 33 2.44 -6.39 20.57
CA ALA A 33 1.10 -6.50 21.12
C ALA A 33 1.16 -6.71 22.63
N ASP A 34 0.25 -6.08 23.36
CA ASP A 34 -0.02 -6.48 24.74
C ASP A 34 -0.66 -7.88 24.77
N ASP A 35 -0.57 -8.56 25.91
CA ASP A 35 -1.13 -9.90 26.09
C ASP A 35 -2.62 -9.98 25.68
N GLY A 36 -2.94 -10.93 24.80
CA GLY A 36 -4.30 -11.14 24.29
C GLY A 36 -4.77 -10.13 23.24
N VAL A 37 -3.92 -9.20 22.80
CA VAL A 37 -4.25 -8.17 21.79
C VAL A 37 -3.69 -8.50 20.39
N GLY A 38 -3.00 -9.62 20.24
CA GLY A 38 -2.47 -10.08 18.96
C GLY A 38 -3.54 -10.20 17.86
N ILE A 39 -3.09 -10.12 16.61
CA ILE A 39 -3.93 -10.29 15.42
C ILE A 39 -4.41 -11.74 15.37
N LYS A 40 -5.73 -11.97 15.26
CA LYS A 40 -6.26 -13.33 15.21
C LYS A 40 -6.15 -13.93 13.82
N ALA A 41 -6.29 -15.26 13.73
CA ALA A 41 -6.30 -15.96 12.45
C ALA A 41 -7.41 -15.40 11.53
N GLY A 42 -7.03 -15.06 10.30
CA GLY A 42 -7.94 -14.45 9.31
C GLY A 42 -8.17 -12.95 9.49
N GLU A 43 -7.55 -12.31 10.48
CA GLU A 43 -7.57 -10.85 10.64
C GLU A 43 -6.31 -10.21 10.03
N PHE A 44 -6.39 -8.90 9.81
CA PHE A 44 -5.31 -8.08 9.28
C PHE A 44 -5.17 -6.81 10.11
N GLN A 45 -3.94 -6.30 10.21
CA GLN A 45 -3.62 -5.05 10.91
C GLN A 45 -2.72 -4.17 10.04
N ARG A 46 -2.99 -2.87 10.04
CA ARG A 46 -2.08 -1.89 9.45
C ARG A 46 -1.13 -1.36 10.50
N PHE A 47 0.16 -1.40 10.20
CA PHE A 47 1.20 -0.69 10.93
C PHE A 47 1.61 0.51 10.09
N THR A 48 1.38 1.72 10.61
CA THR A 48 1.65 2.95 9.87
C THR A 48 2.95 3.56 10.36
N VAL A 49 3.82 3.90 9.42
CA VAL A 49 5.03 4.68 9.67
C VAL A 49 4.94 5.98 8.87
N SER A 50 5.42 7.06 9.47
CA SER A 50 5.74 8.29 8.75
C SER A 50 7.25 8.35 8.66
N VAL A 51 7.78 8.26 7.44
CA VAL A 51 9.22 8.22 7.18
C VAL A 51 9.60 9.34 6.24
N GLY A 52 10.78 9.89 6.45
CA GLY A 52 11.34 10.93 5.60
C GLY A 52 12.64 11.47 6.18
N PRO A 53 13.48 12.10 5.34
CA PRO A 53 13.36 12.18 3.88
C PRO A 53 13.64 10.82 3.19
N VAL A 54 13.04 10.59 2.02
CA VAL A 54 13.31 9.43 1.15
C VAL A 54 14.11 9.87 -0.08
N PRO A 55 14.83 8.98 -0.80
CA PRO A 55 15.51 9.32 -2.05
C PRO A 55 14.53 9.81 -3.12
N ASP A 56 14.98 10.63 -4.07
CA ASP A 56 14.13 11.17 -5.15
C ASP A 56 13.72 10.13 -6.22
N THR A 57 14.39 8.98 -6.29
CA THR A 57 14.13 7.91 -7.26
C THR A 57 14.62 6.58 -6.70
N GLY A 58 14.14 5.47 -7.25
CA GLY A 58 14.55 4.12 -6.90
C GLY A 58 13.52 3.40 -6.02
N SER A 59 14.02 2.44 -5.24
CA SER A 59 13.20 1.61 -4.38
C SER A 59 13.87 1.34 -3.04
N ILE A 60 13.07 1.30 -1.97
CA ILE A 60 13.50 0.96 -0.62
C ILE A 60 12.84 -0.36 -0.24
N MET A 61 13.66 -1.40 -0.06
CA MET A 61 13.21 -2.68 0.48
C MET A 61 13.10 -2.56 2.01
N LEU A 62 11.99 -3.02 2.57
CA LEU A 62 11.66 -2.93 3.99
C LEU A 62 11.41 -4.35 4.53
N PRO A 63 12.48 -5.13 4.81
CA PRO A 63 12.33 -6.46 5.38
C PRO A 63 11.51 -6.42 6.68
N ALA A 64 10.64 -7.42 6.87
CA ALA A 64 9.81 -7.51 8.06
C ALA A 64 9.86 -8.90 8.69
N HIS A 65 9.95 -8.93 10.02
CA HIS A 65 9.91 -10.15 10.82
C HIS A 65 8.58 -10.24 11.56
N GLN A 66 7.72 -11.17 11.15
CA GLN A 66 6.40 -11.33 11.74
C GLN A 66 6.42 -12.44 12.80
N GLY A 67 6.41 -12.05 14.07
CA GLY A 67 6.31 -12.99 15.19
C GLY A 67 4.87 -13.44 15.48
N TYR A 68 4.72 -14.73 15.79
CA TYR A 68 3.45 -15.35 16.16
C TYR A 68 3.45 -15.80 17.62
N SER A 69 2.26 -15.97 18.18
CA SER A 69 2.07 -16.34 19.60
C SER A 69 2.58 -17.74 19.95
N ASP A 70 2.80 -18.62 18.96
CA ASP A 70 3.41 -19.94 19.16
C ASP A 70 4.95 -19.89 19.19
N GLY A 71 5.53 -18.70 19.03
CA GLY A 71 6.97 -18.47 18.99
C GLY A 71 7.60 -18.61 17.60
N SER A 72 6.82 -18.94 16.57
CA SER A 72 7.31 -18.92 15.19
C SER A 72 7.48 -17.50 14.67
N VAL A 73 8.35 -17.34 13.67
CA VAL A 73 8.59 -16.09 12.95
C VAL A 73 8.50 -16.39 11.46
N VAL A 74 7.81 -15.52 10.73
CA VAL A 74 7.82 -15.51 9.26
C VAL A 74 8.60 -14.28 8.81
N ASP A 75 9.63 -14.52 8.00
CA ASP A 75 10.49 -13.48 7.45
C ASP A 75 9.99 -13.07 6.07
N TRP A 76 9.56 -11.81 5.96
CA TRP A 76 9.19 -11.15 4.72
C TRP A 76 10.38 -10.31 4.25
N ASP A 77 11.41 -10.98 3.74
CA ASP A 77 12.71 -10.38 3.40
C ASP A 77 13.21 -10.74 1.99
N GLN A 78 12.38 -11.45 1.21
CA GLN A 78 12.79 -11.94 -0.11
C GLN A 78 12.69 -10.85 -1.17
N ALA A 79 13.78 -10.61 -1.88
CA ALA A 79 13.78 -9.74 -3.06
C ALA A 79 13.09 -10.43 -4.25
N THR A 80 12.44 -9.64 -5.10
CA THR A 80 11.91 -10.16 -6.37
C THR A 80 13.07 -10.63 -7.26
N PRO A 81 13.09 -11.92 -7.66
CA PRO A 81 14.15 -12.45 -8.52
C PRO A 81 14.09 -11.83 -9.91
N ALA A 82 15.23 -11.84 -10.61
CA ALA A 82 15.32 -11.35 -11.99
C ALA A 82 14.43 -12.12 -12.97
N SER A 83 14.00 -13.34 -12.62
CA SER A 83 13.01 -14.11 -13.38
C SER A 83 11.61 -13.50 -13.34
N GLY A 84 11.31 -12.62 -12.38
CA GLY A 84 9.99 -12.07 -12.13
C GLY A 84 9.03 -13.02 -11.42
N GLU A 85 9.50 -14.21 -11.00
CA GLU A 85 8.69 -15.12 -10.19
C GLU A 85 8.41 -14.51 -8.82
N GLU A 86 7.16 -14.57 -8.36
CA GLU A 86 6.80 -14.02 -7.06
C GLU A 86 7.38 -14.88 -5.93
N PRO A 87 8.19 -14.31 -5.01
CA PRO A 87 8.65 -15.04 -3.84
C PRO A 87 7.50 -15.44 -2.93
N GLU A 88 7.72 -16.42 -2.06
CA GLU A 88 6.71 -16.86 -1.08
C GLU A 88 6.51 -15.80 0.02
N HIS A 89 7.60 -15.13 0.44
CA HIS A 89 7.56 -14.07 1.45
C HIS A 89 8.30 -12.82 0.96
N PRO A 90 7.74 -12.10 -0.03
CA PRO A 90 8.37 -10.92 -0.62
C PRO A 90 8.51 -9.82 0.42
N ALA A 91 9.68 -9.18 0.44
CA ALA A 91 9.89 -7.98 1.25
C ALA A 91 9.00 -6.83 0.74
N PRO A 92 8.25 -6.15 1.62
CA PRO A 92 7.59 -4.90 1.28
C PRO A 92 8.58 -3.93 0.64
N THR A 93 8.23 -3.37 -0.52
CA THR A 93 9.11 -2.45 -1.25
C THR A 93 8.36 -1.16 -1.56
N LEU A 94 8.95 -0.04 -1.14
CA LEU A 94 8.52 1.31 -1.46
C LEU A 94 9.24 1.76 -2.72
N TYR A 95 8.50 2.02 -3.80
CA TYR A 95 9.06 2.64 -5.01
C TYR A 95 8.86 4.16 -4.90
N VAL A 96 9.93 4.92 -5.14
CA VAL A 96 9.91 6.39 -5.10
C VAL A 96 10.13 6.92 -6.49
N ASP A 97 9.14 7.62 -7.04
CA ASP A 97 9.08 8.19 -8.39
C ASP A 97 9.37 7.23 -9.57
N ASP A 98 9.66 5.96 -9.27
CA ASP A 98 9.80 4.86 -10.19
C ASP A 98 8.52 4.02 -10.22
N ALA A 99 8.22 3.43 -11.38
CA ALA A 99 7.10 2.51 -11.51
C ALA A 99 7.44 1.15 -10.86
N PRO A 100 6.54 0.58 -10.02
CA PRO A 100 6.70 -0.78 -9.54
C PRO A 100 6.61 -1.79 -10.71
N PRO A 101 7.19 -3.00 -10.57
CA PRO A 101 6.96 -4.10 -11.50
C PRO A 101 5.46 -4.38 -11.67
N ALA A 102 5.07 -4.80 -12.87
CA ALA A 102 3.66 -4.93 -13.28
C ALA A 102 2.81 -5.92 -12.44
N ASP A 103 3.46 -6.76 -11.60
CA ASP A 103 2.81 -7.81 -10.81
C ASP A 103 3.10 -7.71 -9.29
N SER A 104 3.65 -6.59 -8.79
CA SER A 104 3.93 -6.43 -7.35
C SER A 104 2.66 -6.17 -6.53
N MET A 105 2.07 -7.22 -5.95
CA MET A 105 0.81 -7.16 -5.16
C MET A 105 0.92 -6.40 -3.82
N SER A 106 2.12 -6.00 -3.40
CA SER A 106 2.34 -5.28 -2.14
C SER A 106 3.20 -4.00 -2.30
N ALA A 107 3.16 -3.37 -3.47
CA ALA A 107 3.83 -2.10 -3.68
C ALA A 107 3.13 -0.98 -2.89
N MET A 108 3.86 -0.34 -1.98
CA MET A 108 3.39 0.87 -1.31
C MET A 108 3.86 2.07 -2.12
N THR A 109 2.95 2.76 -2.81
CA THR A 109 3.29 3.97 -3.56
C THR A 109 3.15 5.18 -2.65
N THR A 110 4.22 5.96 -2.49
CA THR A 110 4.12 7.29 -1.90
C THR A 110 3.67 8.28 -2.99
N THR A 111 2.50 8.88 -2.82
CA THR A 111 2.09 10.05 -3.61
C THR A 111 2.14 11.23 -2.65
N ALA A 112 2.90 12.28 -2.99
CA ALA A 112 2.88 13.53 -2.24
C ALA A 112 1.44 14.07 -2.20
N ALA A 113 0.84 14.11 -1.01
CA ALA A 113 -0.53 14.57 -0.84
C ALA A 113 -0.62 16.10 -1.05
N PRO A 114 -1.50 16.61 -1.92
CA PRO A 114 -1.95 18.00 -1.81
C PRO A 114 -2.92 18.14 -0.62
N ASP A 115 -2.94 19.34 -0.04
CA ASP A 115 -3.74 19.77 1.11
C ASP A 115 -5.23 19.31 1.05
N ALA A 116 -5.78 19.03 2.23
CA ALA A 116 -7.00 18.25 2.44
C ALA A 116 -8.29 18.86 1.87
N THR A 117 -9.14 18.02 1.25
CA THR A 117 -10.59 18.18 1.34
C THR A 117 -11.24 16.84 1.69
N VAL A 118 -12.08 16.87 2.73
CA VAL A 118 -12.85 15.73 3.24
C VAL A 118 -13.99 15.40 2.28
N ALA A 119 -14.12 14.13 1.87
CA ALA A 119 -15.36 13.57 1.36
C ALA A 119 -15.55 12.14 1.90
N THR A 120 -16.69 11.93 2.55
CA THR A 120 -17.06 10.70 3.26
C THR A 120 -17.61 9.64 2.30
N ALA A 121 -17.13 8.40 2.48
CA ALA A 121 -17.73 7.09 2.25
C ALA A 121 -18.48 6.77 0.93
N ALA A 122 -17.98 5.75 0.23
CA ALA A 122 -18.80 4.64 -0.24
C ALA A 122 -17.96 3.36 -0.32
N SER A 123 -18.47 2.28 0.25
CA SER A 123 -18.07 0.90 -0.02
C SER A 123 -18.16 0.61 -1.52
N ASP A 124 -17.21 -0.14 -2.08
CA ASP A 124 -17.45 -1.50 -2.60
C ASP A 124 -16.39 -1.99 -3.60
N THR A 125 -16.05 -3.27 -3.40
CA THR A 125 -15.83 -4.31 -4.42
C THR A 125 -14.62 -4.19 -5.36
N SER A 126 -13.60 -4.99 -5.00
CA SER A 126 -12.82 -5.88 -5.84
C SER A 126 -12.84 -5.61 -7.35
N ALA A 127 -11.73 -5.03 -7.81
CA ALA A 127 -11.37 -4.90 -9.21
C ALA A 127 -11.11 -6.29 -9.82
N THR A 128 -12.12 -6.89 -10.44
CA THR A 128 -11.92 -8.03 -11.33
C THR A 128 -12.98 -8.06 -12.44
N SER A 129 -13.22 -6.96 -13.15
CA SER A 129 -14.19 -6.93 -14.27
C SER A 129 -14.05 -5.75 -15.26
N SER A 130 -12.85 -5.21 -15.50
CA SER A 130 -12.70 -3.96 -16.30
C SER A 130 -13.03 -4.07 -17.81
N ALA A 131 -13.18 -5.27 -18.39
CA ALA A 131 -13.57 -5.39 -19.81
C ALA A 131 -15.08 -5.62 -20.02
N VAL A 132 -15.75 -6.30 -19.08
CA VAL A 132 -17.20 -6.60 -19.18
C VAL A 132 -18.05 -5.43 -18.67
N ALA A 133 -17.57 -4.69 -17.67
CA ALA A 133 -18.28 -3.53 -17.10
C ALA A 133 -18.42 -2.37 -18.10
N VAL A 134 -17.39 -2.13 -18.93
CA VAL A 134 -17.43 -1.08 -19.96
C VAL A 134 -18.44 -1.43 -21.07
N GLY A 135 -18.55 -2.71 -21.43
CA GLY A 135 -19.54 -3.18 -22.42
C GLY A 135 -21.00 -3.02 -21.97
N LEU A 136 -21.30 -3.29 -20.70
CA LEU A 136 -22.65 -3.13 -20.15
C LEU A 136 -23.02 -1.68 -19.88
N GLY A 137 -22.05 -0.81 -19.55
CA GLY A 137 -22.27 0.63 -19.36
C GLY A 137 -22.73 1.33 -20.65
N VAL A 138 -22.10 1.00 -21.79
CA VAL A 138 -22.49 1.58 -23.09
C VAL A 138 -23.85 1.05 -23.55
N GLY A 139 -24.15 -0.24 -23.33
CA GLY A 139 -25.47 -0.82 -23.63
C GLY A 139 -26.62 -0.23 -22.80
N GLY A 140 -26.38 0.02 -21.51
CA GLY A 140 -27.35 0.65 -20.61
C GLY A 140 -27.70 2.10 -20.98
N LEU A 141 -26.70 2.88 -21.42
CA LEU A 141 -26.92 4.26 -21.88
C LEU A 141 -27.77 4.33 -23.16
N ALA A 142 -27.58 3.40 -24.09
CA ALA A 142 -28.37 3.35 -25.31
C ALA A 142 -29.85 3.00 -25.03
N LEU A 143 -30.12 2.02 -24.15
CA LEU A 143 -31.49 1.66 -23.76
C LEU A 143 -32.16 2.76 -22.92
N GLY A 144 -31.41 3.42 -22.04
CA GLY A 144 -31.89 4.56 -21.26
C GLY A 144 -32.29 5.76 -22.14
N ALA A 145 -31.51 6.06 -23.18
CA ALA A 145 -31.83 7.14 -24.12
C ALA A 145 -33.12 6.86 -24.90
N VAL A 146 -33.35 5.61 -25.32
CA VAL A 146 -34.59 5.21 -26.01
C VAL A 146 -35.80 5.31 -25.08
N ALA A 147 -35.67 4.84 -23.83
CA ALA A 147 -36.74 4.94 -22.84
C ALA A 147 -37.12 6.40 -22.51
N LEU A 148 -36.13 7.30 -22.47
CA LEU A 148 -36.36 8.73 -22.21
C LEU A 148 -37.08 9.41 -23.37
N VAL A 149 -36.77 9.06 -24.62
CA VAL A 149 -37.50 9.54 -25.80
C VAL A 149 -38.95 9.04 -25.78
N VAL A 150 -39.18 7.74 -25.48
CA VAL A 150 -40.54 7.17 -25.41
C VAL A 150 -41.36 7.82 -24.27
N ALA A 151 -40.75 8.10 -23.13
CA ALA A 151 -41.43 8.76 -22.01
C ALA A 151 -41.83 10.21 -22.32
N VAL A 152 -41.00 10.96 -23.05
CA VAL A 152 -41.32 12.33 -23.49
C VAL A 152 -42.46 12.33 -24.50
N PHE A 153 -42.52 11.37 -25.43
CA PHE A 153 -43.64 11.22 -26.36
C PHE A 153 -44.93 10.71 -25.72
N ALA A 154 -44.86 10.00 -24.58
CA ALA A 154 -46.03 9.54 -23.84
C ALA A 154 -46.63 10.62 -22.92
N LEU A 155 -45.92 11.75 -22.70
CA LEU A 155 -46.35 12.85 -21.84
C LEU A 155 -46.84 14.08 -22.63
N THR A 156 -46.90 13.99 -23.97
CA THR A 156 -47.48 14.99 -24.90
C THR A 156 -48.73 14.45 -25.57
#